data_AF-A0A2H0LTA0-F1
#
_entry.id   AF-A0A2H0LTA0-F1
#
_cell.length_a   1.000
_cell.length_b   1.000
_cell.length_c   1.000
_cell.angle_alpha   90.00
_cell.angle_beta   90.00
_cell.angle_gamma   90.00
#
_symmetry.space_group_name_H-M   'P 1'
#
loop_
_entity.id
_entity.type
_entity.pdbx_description
1 polymer ?
#
loop_
_entity_poly.entity_id
_entity_poly.type
_entity_poly.pdbx_seq_one_letter_code
_entity_poly.pdbx_strand_id
1 'polypeptide(L)' 'TSGNYEQFFLKNGKRYGHIIDPRTGYPAQTQITSVTVVAEQGLTADALSTSLFVLEKKEVKEILKKFPTVLVKIY' A
#
# COMPACT_ATOMS: atom_id res chain seq x y z
N THR A 1 -2.76 7.56 3.77
CA THR A 1 -1.81 7.41 2.64
C THR A 1 -0.72 6.47 3.09
N SER A 2 -0.28 5.55 2.24
CA SER A 2 0.78 4.58 2.54
C SER A 2 1.87 4.69 1.48
N GLY A 3 3.14 4.74 1.88
CA GLY A 3 4.27 4.87 0.96
C GLY A 3 5.57 4.27 1.49
N ASN A 4 6.50 3.95 0.58
CA ASN A 4 7.82 3.41 0.96
C ASN A 4 8.85 4.50 1.34
N TYR A 5 8.51 5.77 1.17
CA TYR A 5 9.43 6.89 1.41
C TYR A 5 9.50 7.37 2.86
N GLU A 6 8.49 7.07 3.67
CA GLU A 6 8.33 7.70 5.01
C GLU A 6 9.18 7.02 6.09
N GLN A 7 9.02 5.71 6.29
CA GLN A 7 9.71 4.97 7.34
C GLN A 7 10.43 3.75 6.73
N PHE A 8 11.76 3.76 6.83
CA PHE A 8 12.64 2.71 6.34
C PHE A 8 13.99 2.75 7.05
N PHE A 9 14.75 1.65 6.93
CA PHE A 9 16.17 1.62 7.26
C PHE A 9 16.99 1.02 6.12
N LEU A 10 18.31 1.27 6.15
CA LEU A 10 19.26 0.70 5.20
C LEU A 10 20.08 -0.39 5.89
N LYS A 11 20.23 -1.53 5.24
CA LYS A 11 21.12 -2.61 5.67
C LYS A 11 21.79 -3.23 4.44
N ASN A 12 23.12 -3.22 4.42
CA ASN A 12 23.94 -3.75 3.33
C ASN A 12 23.56 -3.17 1.95
N GLY A 13 23.33 -1.85 1.88
CA GLY A 13 22.92 -1.16 0.65
C GLY A 13 21.47 -1.41 0.20
N LYS A 14 20.71 -2.26 0.91
CA LYS A 14 19.30 -2.54 0.64
C LYS A 14 18.40 -1.75 1.57
N ARG A 15 17.31 -1.21 1.02
CA ARG A 15 16.25 -0.49 1.75
C ARG A 15 15.21 -1.47 2.28
N TYR A 16 14.83 -1.31 3.53
CA TYR A 16 13.80 -2.08 4.21
C TYR A 16 12.72 -1.11 4.71
N GLY A 17 11.56 -1.14 4.07
CA GLY A 17 10.39 -0.34 4.46
C GLY A 17 9.62 -0.94 5.63
N HIS A 18 8.76 -0.12 6.24
CA HIS A 18 7.90 -0.53 7.36
C HIS A 18 6.63 -1.27 6.95
N ILE A 19 6.19 -1.17 5.69
CA ILE A 19 5.02 -1.89 5.18
C ILE A 19 5.47 -3.31 4.82
N ILE A 20 4.95 -4.30 5.56
CA ILE A 20 5.34 -5.70 5.43
C ILE A 20 4.34 -6.44 4.54
N ASP A 21 4.85 -7.24 3.61
CA ASP A 21 4.03 -8.21 2.89
C ASP A 21 3.82 -9.45 3.79
N PRO A 22 2.59 -9.70 4.27
CA PRO A 22 2.31 -10.80 5.21
C PRO A 22 2.55 -12.18 4.57
N ARG A 23 2.59 -12.28 3.24
CA ARG A 23 2.87 -13.54 2.53
C ARG A 23 4.33 -13.96 2.66
N THR A 24 5.23 -12.99 2.84
CA THR A 24 6.69 -13.23 2.88
C THR A 24 7.30 -12.92 4.24
N GLY A 25 6.66 -12.08 5.06
CA GLY A 25 7.24 -11.55 6.29
C GLY A 25 8.32 -10.48 6.07
N TYR A 26 8.56 -10.06 4.82
CA TYR A 26 9.53 -9.03 4.47
C TYR A 26 8.84 -7.73 4.03
N PRO A 27 9.56 -6.58 4.01
CA PRO A 27 9.02 -5.36 3.43
C PRO A 27 8.48 -5.57 2.01
N ALA A 28 7.34 -4.96 1.72
CA ALA A 28 6.65 -5.11 0.44
C ALA A 28 7.59 -4.77 -0.73
N GLN A 29 7.75 -5.74 -1.64
CA GLN A 29 8.56 -5.59 -2.85
C GLN A 29 7.65 -5.14 -3.99
N THR A 30 7.31 -3.85 -3.99
CA THR A 30 6.40 -3.23 -4.97
C THR A 30 7.10 -2.11 -5.73
N GLN A 31 6.65 -1.84 -6.95
CA GLN A 31 7.04 -0.65 -7.71
C GLN A 31 6.22 0.59 -7.33
N ILE A 32 5.22 0.44 -6.45
CA ILE A 32 4.40 1.53 -5.95
C ILE A 32 5.24 2.37 -4.97
N THR A 33 5.25 3.67 -5.20
CA THR A 33 5.87 4.67 -4.34
C THR A 33 4.88 5.14 -3.27
N SER A 34 3.61 5.35 -3.63
CA SER A 34 2.56 5.74 -2.69
C SER A 34 1.15 5.41 -3.16
N VAL A 35 0.29 5.11 -2.20
CA VAL A 35 -1.16 4.96 -2.36
C VAL A 35 -1.88 5.96 -1.47
N THR A 36 -2.68 6.82 -2.10
CA THR A 36 -3.61 7.72 -1.43
C THR A 36 -5.03 7.20 -1.62
N VAL A 37 -5.77 7.04 -0.52
CA VAL A 37 -7.18 6.65 -0.52
C VAL A 37 -8.00 7.75 0.13
N VAL A 38 -9.10 8.14 -0.51
CA VAL A 38 -10.13 9.01 0.05
C VAL A 38 -11.40 8.17 0.23
N ALA A 39 -11.91 8.13 1.46
CA ALA A 39 -13.13 7.42 1.84
C ALA A 39 -13.86 8.19 2.93
N GLU A 40 -15.15 7.93 3.13
CA GLU A 40 -15.95 8.56 4.20
C GLU A 40 -15.42 8.23 5.61
N GLN A 41 -14.88 7.02 5.78
CA GLN A 41 -14.35 6.55 7.06
C GLN A 41 -12.83 6.47 7.01
N GLY A 42 -12.17 7.07 8.01
CA GLY A 42 -10.72 7.06 8.14
C GLY A 42 -10.14 5.65 8.25
N LEU A 43 -10.82 4.74 8.97
CA LEU A 43 -10.40 3.34 9.09
C LEU A 43 -10.34 2.64 7.74
N THR A 44 -11.35 2.86 6.89
CA THR A 44 -11.39 2.30 5.53
C THR A 44 -10.28 2.85 4.67
N ALA A 45 -10.06 4.17 4.71
CA ALA A 45 -8.97 4.81 3.96
C ALA A 45 -7.59 4.28 4.39
N ASP A 46 -7.37 4.15 5.70
CA ASP A 46 -6.12 3.67 6.27
C ASP A 46 -5.84 2.22 5.86
N ALA A 47 -6.77 1.31 6.17
CA ALA A 47 -6.67 -0.12 5.85
C ALA A 47 -6.48 -0.38 4.35
N LEU A 48 -7.22 0.33 3.49
CA LEU A 48 -7.07 0.19 2.04
C LEU A 48 -5.74 0.76 1.55
N SER A 49 -5.27 1.89 2.08
CA SER A 49 -4.00 2.45 1.62
C SER A 49 -2.83 1.48 1.85
N THR A 50 -2.79 0.80 3.00
CA THR A 50 -1.75 -0.20 3.31
C THR A 50 -1.95 -1.48 2.52
N SER A 51 -3.17 -2.00 2.43
CA SER A 51 -3.47 -3.24 1.71
C SER A 51 -3.14 -3.11 0.22
N LEU A 52 -3.56 -2.02 -0.42
CA LEU A 52 -3.33 -1.77 -1.84
C LEU A 52 -1.85 -1.48 -2.16
N PHE A 53 -1.06 -1.01 -1.18
CA PHE A 53 0.38 -0.83 -1.34
C PHE A 53 1.11 -2.17 -1.51
N VAL A 54 0.64 -3.22 -0.83
CA VAL A 54 1.24 -4.56 -0.86
C VAL A 54 0.85 -5.37 -2.11
N LEU A 55 -0.29 -5.04 -2.72
CA LEU A 55 -0.89 -5.81 -3.80
C LEU A 55 -0.34 -5.45 -5.18
N GLU A 56 -0.46 -6.39 -6.12
CA GLU A 56 -0.18 -6.12 -7.53
C GLU A 56 -1.34 -5.35 -8.19
N LYS A 57 -1.04 -4.62 -9.29
CA LYS A 57 -2.03 -3.80 -10.01
C LYS A 57 -3.30 -4.55 -10.40
N LYS A 58 -3.22 -5.85 -10.68
CA LYS A 58 -4.39 -6.68 -11.05
C LYS A 58 -5.31 -6.91 -9.84
N GLU A 59 -4.74 -7.23 -8.69
CA GLU A 59 -5.47 -7.49 -7.44
C GLU A 59 -6.17 -6.22 -6.94
N VAL A 60 -5.49 -5.07 -7.06
CA VAL A 60 -6.05 -3.74 -6.72
C VAL A 60 -7.40 -3.51 -7.43
N LYS A 61 -7.48 -3.75 -8.74
CA LYS A 61 -8.72 -3.52 -9.51
C LYS A 61 -9.88 -4.36 -9.00
N GLU A 62 -9.64 -5.62 -8.64
CA GLU A 62 -10.69 -6.50 -8.13
C GLU A 62 -11.15 -6.09 -6.73
N ILE A 63 -10.24 -5.62 -5.87
CA ILE A 63 -10.61 -5.08 -4.55
C ILE A 63 -11.45 -3.82 -4.70
N LEU A 64 -11.06 -2.88 -5.58
CA LEU A 64 -11.78 -1.61 -5.74
C LEU A 64 -13.23 -1.77 -6.21
N LYS A 65 -13.56 -2.86 -6.92
CA LYS A 65 -14.96 -3.18 -7.26
C LYS A 65 -15.85 -3.36 -6.02
N LYS A 66 -15.28 -3.78 -4.89
CA LYS A 66 -16.00 -3.94 -3.62
C LYS A 66 -16.18 -2.62 -2.86
N PHE A 67 -15.48 -1.57 -3.27
CA PHE A 67 -15.49 -0.25 -2.63
C PHE A 67 -15.80 0.83 -3.68
N PRO A 68 -17.01 0.87 -4.27
CA PRO A 68 -17.32 1.76 -5.40
C PRO A 68 -17.26 3.25 -5.06
N THR A 69 -17.31 3.62 -3.79
CA THR A 69 -17.33 5.02 -3.32
C THR A 69 -15.96 5.57 -2.93
N VAL A 70 -14.90 4.75 -2.96
CA VAL A 70 -13.56 5.22 -2.58
C VAL A 70 -12.78 5.74 -3.79
N LEU A 71 -12.06 6.84 -3.62
CA LEU A 71 -11.16 7.36 -4.63
C LEU A 71 -9.74 6.93 -4.30
N VAL A 72 -9.03 6.37 -5.27
CA VAL A 72 -7.66 5.86 -5.10
C VAL A 72 -6.73 6.46 -6.13
N LYS A 73 -5.56 6.93 -5.67
CA LYS A 73 -4.46 7.38 -6.51
C LYS A 73 -3.20 6.62 -6.15
N ILE A 74 -2.57 6.01 -7.15
CA ILE A 74 -1.36 5.20 -7.00
C ILE A 74 -0.25 5.85 -7.82
N TYR A 75 0.92 6.02 -7.20
CA TYR A 75 2.12 6.58 -7.78
C TYR A 75 3.22 5.52 -7.82
#